data_AF-A0A7F5REP2-F1
#
_entry.id   AF-A0A7F5REP2-F1
#
_cell.length_a   1.000
_cell.length_b   1.000
_cell.length_c   1.000
_cell.angle_alpha   90.00
_cell.angle_beta   90.00
_cell.angle_gamma   90.00
#
_symmetry.space_group_name_H-M   'P 1'
#
loop_
_entity.id
_entity.type
_entity.pdbx_description
1 polymer ?
#
loop_
_entity_poly.entity_id
_entity_poly.type
_entity_poly.pdbx_seq_one_letter_code
_entity_poly.pdbx_strand_id
1 'polypeptide(L)'
;SLDNTITIFLSDHGMRFGDIRYTRAGWYEDKLPFFFIRLPPWFKNKFANEYSSLRQNINRLTTPFDLHQTLKHILVLSGKNYTSEPGISCPDCRSLFTPVPQDRSCNDAGIPRTWCTCYHAKEMDTEEPIVQLAGKYIVDVIENWKKNAGTEAEKCETFTLSKVITALAFTTENYMYVGIKTSPEAIFEAPVVVKGNKTHPQLETSIDHILRIDFYGKQTCTHELEIKKRCVCK
;
A
#
# COMPACT_ATOMS: atom_id res chain seq x y z
N SER A 1 6.75 19.79 -29.36
CA SER A 1 5.54 20.42 -28.81
C SER A 1 4.68 19.34 -28.17
N LEU A 2 3.99 19.63 -27.06
CA LEU A 2 3.05 18.73 -26.36
C LEU A 2 1.58 19.17 -26.58
N ASP A 3 1.30 19.93 -27.64
CA ASP A 3 0.00 20.58 -27.84
C ASP A 3 -1.10 19.63 -28.31
N ASN A 4 -0.74 18.40 -28.71
CA ASN A 4 -1.67 17.33 -29.11
C ASN A 4 -1.45 16.05 -28.29
N THR A 5 -0.88 16.17 -27.09
CA THR A 5 -0.46 15.03 -26.27
C THR A 5 -1.01 15.16 -24.87
N ILE A 6 -1.62 14.08 -24.36
CA ILE A 6 -1.85 13.89 -22.93
C ILE A 6 -0.57 13.28 -22.37
N THR A 7 0.05 13.95 -21.41
CA THR A 7 1.27 13.48 -20.74
C THR A 7 0.93 13.10 -19.32
N ILE A 8 1.34 11.90 -18.91
CA ILE A 8 1.10 11.36 -17.57
C ILE A 8 2.46 10.99 -16.98
N PHE A 9 2.73 11.48 -15.78
CA PHE A 9 3.93 11.15 -15.01
C PHE A 9 3.47 10.59 -13.67
N LEU A 10 3.87 9.36 -13.37
CA LEU A 10 3.41 8.61 -12.20
C LEU A 10 4.57 7.86 -11.55
N SER A 11 4.44 7.63 -10.24
CA SER A 11 5.29 6.71 -9.49
C SER A 11 4.51 5.46 -9.10
N ASP A 12 5.20 4.36 -8.86
CA ASP A 12 4.62 3.17 -8.22
C ASP A 12 4.57 3.31 -6.70
N HIS A 13 5.54 4.02 -6.11
CA HIS A 13 5.61 4.36 -4.68
C HIS A 13 6.29 5.74 -4.48
N GLY A 14 6.22 6.32 -3.28
CA GLY A 14 7.07 7.46 -2.95
C GLY A 14 8.46 7.02 -2.47
N MET A 15 9.08 7.78 -1.58
CA MET A 15 10.40 7.43 -1.04
C MET A 15 10.36 6.22 -0.08
N ARG A 16 10.68 5.05 -0.62
CA ARG A 16 10.60 3.76 0.08
C ARG A 16 11.80 3.43 0.97
N PHE A 17 12.97 4.00 0.72
CA PHE A 17 14.23 3.58 1.36
C PHE A 17 14.97 4.72 2.07
N GLY A 18 15.86 4.34 3.00
CA GLY A 18 16.66 5.26 3.82
C GLY A 18 15.99 5.62 5.14
N ASP A 19 16.71 6.32 6.01
CA ASP A 19 16.30 6.59 7.40
C ASP A 19 14.95 7.32 7.50
N ILE A 20 14.64 8.14 6.49
CA ILE A 20 13.36 8.85 6.38
C ILE A 20 12.16 7.89 6.41
N ARG A 21 12.30 6.66 5.89
CA ARG A 21 11.22 5.66 5.83
C ARG A 21 10.69 5.24 7.21
N TYR A 22 11.50 5.41 8.24
CA TYR A 22 11.15 5.09 9.63
C TYR A 22 10.45 6.25 10.35
N THR A 23 10.39 7.43 9.72
CA THR A 23 9.63 8.58 10.25
C THR A 23 8.17 8.48 9.85
N ARG A 24 7.28 9.16 10.60
CA ARG A 24 5.87 9.27 10.23
C ARG A 24 5.66 9.87 8.83
N ALA A 25 6.46 10.88 8.47
CA ALA A 25 6.41 11.48 7.14
C ALA A 25 6.81 10.47 6.05
N GLY A 26 7.89 9.71 6.26
CA GLY A 26 8.31 8.67 5.32
C GLY A 26 7.33 7.51 5.20
N TRP A 27 6.61 7.15 6.27
CA TRP A 27 5.53 6.16 6.21
C TRP A 27 4.39 6.60 5.28
N TYR A 28 4.02 7.88 5.30
CA TYR A 28 3.06 8.44 4.35
C TYR A 28 3.65 8.51 2.93
N GLU A 29 4.87 9.02 2.79
CA GLU A 29 5.54 9.21 1.51
C GLU A 29 5.68 7.88 0.75
N ASP A 30 6.12 6.80 1.40
CA ASP A 30 6.20 5.45 0.78
C ASP A 30 4.86 4.99 0.17
N LYS A 31 3.74 5.36 0.82
CA LYS A 31 2.38 4.93 0.46
C LYS A 31 1.65 5.92 -0.47
N LEU A 32 2.25 7.07 -0.76
CA LEU A 32 1.66 8.15 -1.54
C LEU A 32 2.53 8.42 -2.78
N PRO A 33 2.35 7.64 -3.87
CA PRO A 33 3.04 7.92 -5.12
C PRO A 33 2.59 9.26 -5.70
N PHE A 34 3.51 9.96 -6.38
CA PHE A 34 3.13 11.14 -7.14
C PHE A 34 2.35 10.76 -8.40
N PHE A 35 1.45 11.65 -8.82
CA PHE A 35 0.73 11.56 -10.09
C PHE A 35 0.53 12.97 -10.67
N PHE A 36 0.99 13.15 -11.90
CA PHE A 36 0.81 14.38 -12.67
C PHE A 36 0.24 14.06 -14.04
N ILE A 37 -0.74 14.86 -14.44
CA ILE A 37 -1.34 14.77 -15.77
C ILE A 37 -1.39 16.15 -16.41
N ARG A 38 -0.86 16.24 -17.63
CA ARG A 38 -0.96 17.42 -18.49
C ARG A 38 -1.84 17.09 -19.67
N LEU A 39 -2.90 17.88 -19.83
CA LEU A 39 -3.79 17.82 -20.97
C LEU A 39 -3.35 18.84 -22.04
N PRO A 40 -3.58 18.57 -23.33
CA PRO A 40 -3.30 19.53 -24.38
C PRO A 40 -4.20 20.79 -24.23
N PRO A 41 -3.74 21.99 -24.64
CA PRO A 41 -4.48 23.24 -24.39
C PRO A 41 -5.92 23.26 -24.95
N TRP A 42 -6.19 22.54 -26.04
CA TRP A 42 -7.52 22.45 -26.64
C TRP A 42 -8.49 21.57 -25.84
N PHE A 43 -8.00 20.68 -24.98
CA PHE A 43 -8.82 19.72 -24.24
C PHE A 43 -9.83 20.44 -23.34
N LYS A 44 -9.41 21.52 -22.66
CA LYS A 44 -10.27 22.30 -21.77
C LYS A 44 -11.48 22.91 -22.49
N ASN A 45 -11.35 23.21 -23.78
CA ASN A 45 -12.42 23.81 -24.58
C ASN A 45 -13.32 22.73 -25.18
N LYS A 46 -12.74 21.62 -25.65
CA LYS A 46 -13.49 20.53 -26.30
C LYS A 46 -14.22 19.63 -25.31
N PHE A 47 -13.60 19.36 -24.15
CA PHE A 47 -14.06 18.43 -23.11
C PHE A 47 -14.10 19.18 -21.76
N ALA A 48 -14.94 20.22 -21.71
CA ALA A 48 -14.99 21.15 -20.59
C ALA A 48 -15.44 20.48 -19.27
N ASN A 49 -16.36 19.52 -19.34
CA ASN A 49 -16.87 18.80 -18.17
C ASN A 49 -15.81 17.87 -17.57
N GLU A 50 -15.09 17.16 -18.43
CA GLU A 50 -13.99 16.27 -18.08
C GLU A 50 -12.82 17.05 -17.47
N TYR A 51 -12.50 18.20 -18.06
CA TYR A 51 -11.49 19.11 -17.54
C TYR A 51 -11.88 19.67 -16.16
N SER A 52 -13.14 20.09 -15.98
CA SER A 52 -13.66 20.57 -14.71
C SER A 52 -13.58 19.50 -13.62
N SER A 53 -13.98 18.26 -13.95
CA SER A 53 -13.91 17.12 -13.04
C SER A 53 -12.47 16.81 -12.63
N LEU A 54 -11.53 16.80 -13.59
CA LEU A 54 -10.11 16.60 -13.28
C LEU A 54 -9.57 17.66 -12.32
N ARG A 55 -9.97 18.93 -12.50
CA ARG A 55 -9.59 20.03 -11.61
C ARG A 55 -10.18 19.86 -10.21
N GLN A 56 -11.44 19.41 -10.11
CA GLN A 56 -12.08 19.12 -8.83
C GLN A 56 -11.37 17.98 -8.09
N ASN A 57 -10.86 16.99 -8.82
CA ASN A 57 -10.23 15.80 -8.26
C ASN A 57 -8.83 16.02 -7.67
N ILE A 58 -8.21 17.20 -7.83
CA ILE A 58 -6.86 17.51 -7.31
C ILE A 58 -6.73 17.26 -5.81
N ASN A 59 -7.81 17.49 -5.04
CA ASN A 59 -7.85 17.31 -3.58
C ASN A 59 -8.74 16.12 -3.17
N ARG A 60 -8.79 15.06 -4.00
CA ARG A 60 -9.59 13.86 -3.76
C ARG A 60 -8.69 12.63 -3.62
N LEU A 61 -9.17 11.62 -2.90
CA LEU A 61 -8.51 10.33 -2.81
C LEU A 61 -8.66 9.58 -4.15
N THR A 62 -7.55 9.47 -4.88
CA THR A 62 -7.49 8.80 -6.18
C THR A 62 -6.44 7.70 -6.17
N THR A 63 -6.62 6.69 -7.01
CA THR A 63 -5.70 5.55 -7.12
C THR A 63 -5.33 5.25 -8.57
N PRO A 64 -4.30 4.41 -8.81
CA PRO A 64 -4.00 3.90 -10.14
C PRO A 64 -5.19 3.19 -10.82
N PHE A 65 -6.16 2.68 -10.06
CA PHE A 65 -7.39 2.13 -10.63
C PHE A 65 -8.25 3.22 -11.28
N ASP A 66 -8.32 4.43 -10.71
CA ASP A 66 -9.02 5.56 -11.33
C ASP A 66 -8.29 6.03 -12.59
N LEU A 67 -6.95 6.01 -12.57
CA LEU A 67 -6.15 6.27 -13.77
C LEU A 67 -6.44 5.26 -14.88
N HIS A 68 -6.54 3.96 -14.56
CA HIS A 68 -6.93 2.92 -15.52
C HIS A 68 -8.29 3.22 -16.16
N GLN A 69 -9.27 3.60 -15.35
CA GLN A 69 -10.58 4.05 -15.85
C GLN A 69 -10.48 5.34 -16.68
N THR A 70 -9.55 6.23 -16.35
CA THR A 70 -9.27 7.44 -17.14
C THR A 70 -8.71 7.11 -18.52
N LEU A 71 -7.79 6.16 -18.61
CA LEU A 71 -7.24 5.71 -19.90
C LEU A 71 -8.33 5.07 -20.78
N LYS A 72 -9.21 4.26 -20.20
CA LYS A 72 -10.40 3.73 -20.88
C LYS A 72 -11.32 4.84 -21.37
N HIS A 73 -11.57 5.86 -20.53
CA HIS A 73 -12.38 7.01 -20.90
C HIS A 73 -11.76 7.80 -22.06
N ILE A 74 -10.43 7.95 -22.12
CA ILE A 74 -9.74 8.57 -23.27
C ILE A 74 -10.05 7.81 -24.58
N LEU A 75 -10.14 6.48 -24.55
CA LEU A 75 -10.51 5.68 -25.74
C LEU A 75 -11.93 6.01 -26.20
N VAL A 76 -12.88 6.17 -25.28
CA VAL A 76 -14.26 6.61 -25.59
C VAL A 76 -14.23 8.00 -26.23
N LEU A 77 -13.54 8.97 -25.61
CA LEU A 77 -13.43 10.35 -26.12
C LEU A 77 -12.73 10.43 -27.49
N SER A 78 -11.90 9.45 -27.84
CA SER A 78 -11.23 9.40 -29.14
C SER A 78 -12.17 9.05 -30.31
N GLY A 79 -13.42 8.68 -30.03
CA GLY A 79 -14.39 8.26 -31.05
C GLY A 79 -14.14 6.85 -31.60
N LYS A 80 -13.24 6.08 -30.98
CA LYS A 80 -13.05 4.65 -31.29
C LYS A 80 -14.26 3.87 -30.78
N ASN A 81 -14.58 2.77 -31.46
CA ASN A 81 -15.60 1.82 -31.00
C ASN A 81 -15.07 1.06 -29.78
N TYR A 82 -15.28 1.64 -28.59
CA TYR A 82 -14.84 1.10 -27.31
C TYR A 82 -15.94 1.30 -26.27
N THR A 83 -16.35 0.20 -25.62
CA THR A 83 -17.27 0.22 -24.47
C THR A 83 -16.44 0.14 -23.19
N SER A 84 -16.62 1.11 -22.30
CA SER A 84 -15.90 1.14 -21.03
C SER A 84 -16.55 0.21 -20.02
N GLU A 85 -15.82 -0.82 -19.60
CA GLU A 85 -16.25 -1.76 -18.57
C GLU A 85 -15.66 -1.40 -17.18
N PRO A 86 -16.38 -1.68 -16.08
CA PRO A 86 -15.87 -1.53 -14.72
C PRO A 86 -14.56 -2.29 -14.46
N GLY A 87 -13.82 -1.87 -13.45
CA GLY A 87 -12.60 -2.55 -13.03
C GLY A 87 -12.92 -3.79 -12.21
N ILE A 88 -12.26 -4.93 -12.49
CA ILE A 88 -12.47 -6.17 -11.71
C ILE A 88 -11.98 -5.96 -10.26
N SER A 89 -10.78 -5.39 -10.08
CA SER A 89 -10.16 -5.18 -8.77
C SER A 89 -10.73 -4.00 -7.99
N CYS A 90 -11.42 -3.08 -8.67
CA CYS A 90 -12.11 -1.95 -8.05
C CYS A 90 -13.32 -1.55 -8.90
N PRO A 91 -14.49 -2.16 -8.63
CA PRO A 91 -15.72 -1.87 -9.37
C PRO A 91 -16.19 -0.41 -9.23
N ASP A 92 -15.96 0.20 -8.06
CA ASP A 92 -16.39 1.58 -7.75
C ASP A 92 -15.38 2.67 -8.20
N CYS A 93 -14.20 2.24 -8.66
CA CYS A 93 -13.20 3.16 -9.21
C CYS A 93 -13.69 3.74 -10.53
N ARG A 94 -13.33 5.00 -10.77
CA ARG A 94 -13.93 5.82 -11.83
C ARG A 94 -12.89 6.67 -12.53
N SER A 95 -13.22 7.12 -13.74
CA SER A 95 -12.37 8.05 -14.48
C SER A 95 -12.13 9.34 -13.69
N LEU A 96 -10.90 9.85 -13.70
CA LEU A 96 -10.55 11.18 -13.17
C LEU A 96 -11.19 12.33 -13.98
N PHE A 97 -11.81 12.03 -15.12
CA PHE A 97 -12.65 12.94 -15.87
C PHE A 97 -14.11 12.94 -15.40
N THR A 98 -14.44 12.27 -14.29
CA THR A 98 -15.71 12.42 -13.58
C THR A 98 -15.45 12.77 -12.11
N PRO A 99 -16.42 13.38 -11.39
CA PRO A 99 -16.21 13.77 -10.01
C PRO A 99 -15.93 12.57 -9.08
N VAL A 100 -14.84 12.67 -8.31
CA VAL A 100 -14.52 11.74 -7.22
C VAL A 100 -15.14 12.25 -5.91
N PRO A 101 -15.85 11.39 -5.14
CA PRO A 101 -16.50 11.80 -3.89
C PRO A 101 -15.50 12.37 -2.88
N GLN A 102 -15.95 13.34 -2.09
CA GLN A 102 -15.12 13.97 -1.05
C GLN A 102 -14.85 13.05 0.14
N ASP A 103 -15.83 12.24 0.47
CA ASP A 103 -15.93 11.33 1.59
C ASP A 103 -15.55 9.88 1.22
N ARG A 104 -14.87 9.70 0.08
CA ARG A 104 -14.42 8.39 -0.41
C ARG A 104 -13.46 7.75 0.60
N SER A 105 -13.79 6.55 1.08
CA SER A 105 -12.94 5.75 1.95
C SER A 105 -11.86 4.98 1.18
N CYS A 106 -10.87 4.41 1.90
CA CYS A 106 -9.90 3.49 1.30
C CYS A 106 -10.57 2.28 0.64
N ASN A 107 -11.66 1.75 1.22
CA ASN A 107 -12.38 0.63 0.66
C ASN A 107 -13.06 0.99 -0.68
N ASP A 108 -13.73 2.15 -0.75
CA ASP A 108 -14.34 2.67 -1.99
C ASP A 108 -13.28 2.99 -3.08
N ALA A 109 -12.03 3.15 -2.66
CA ALA A 109 -10.89 3.41 -3.54
C ALA A 109 -10.13 2.13 -3.93
N GLY A 110 -10.52 0.96 -3.40
CA GLY A 110 -9.80 -0.30 -3.62
C GLY A 110 -8.42 -0.33 -2.97
N ILE A 111 -8.17 0.47 -1.92
CA ILE A 111 -6.89 0.55 -1.21
C ILE A 111 -6.91 -0.46 -0.04
N PRO A 112 -6.02 -1.47 -0.04
CA PRO A 112 -5.89 -2.39 1.08
C PRO A 112 -5.45 -1.68 2.37
N ARG A 113 -5.81 -2.23 3.54
CA ARG A 113 -5.45 -1.66 4.86
C ARG A 113 -3.96 -1.36 5.01
N THR A 114 -3.10 -2.22 4.45
CA THR A 114 -1.64 -2.06 4.48
C THR A 114 -1.17 -0.75 3.84
N TRP A 115 -1.90 -0.23 2.85
CA TRP A 115 -1.57 0.96 2.06
C TRP A 115 -2.44 2.17 2.39
N CYS A 116 -3.46 2.01 3.23
CA CYS A 116 -4.40 3.08 3.53
C CYS A 116 -3.76 4.16 4.43
N THR A 117 -3.81 5.40 3.99
CA THR A 117 -3.23 6.57 4.69
C THR A 117 -4.30 7.54 5.23
N CYS A 118 -5.58 7.28 4.99
CA CYS A 118 -6.69 8.20 5.33
C CYS A 118 -6.91 8.38 6.83
N TYR A 119 -6.46 7.45 7.66
CA TYR A 119 -6.78 7.44 9.08
C TYR A 119 -5.70 8.13 9.91
N HIS A 120 -6.13 8.90 10.91
CA HIS A 120 -5.24 9.43 11.94
C HIS A 120 -4.88 8.31 12.91
N ALA A 121 -3.69 7.76 12.76
CA ALA A 121 -3.17 6.78 13.69
C ALA A 121 -2.74 7.45 15.00
N LYS A 122 -3.02 6.78 16.13
CA LYS A 122 -2.52 7.17 17.46
C LYS A 122 -1.31 6.33 17.80
N GLU A 123 -0.20 6.96 18.20
CA GLU A 123 0.98 6.25 18.69
C GLU A 123 0.64 5.43 19.94
N MET A 124 1.21 4.23 20.01
CA MET A 124 1.14 3.32 21.15
C MET A 124 2.53 3.12 21.74
N ASP A 125 2.61 2.79 23.03
CA ASP A 125 3.87 2.39 23.63
C ASP A 125 4.26 1.01 23.08
N THR A 126 5.48 0.92 22.54
CA THR A 126 6.01 -0.30 21.93
C THR A 126 6.17 -1.43 22.94
N GLU A 127 6.28 -1.12 24.23
CA GLU A 127 6.40 -2.10 25.32
C GLU A 127 5.05 -2.58 25.86
N GLU A 128 3.92 -2.07 25.33
CA GLU A 128 2.60 -2.57 25.72
C GLU A 128 2.48 -4.08 25.44
N PRO A 129 1.92 -4.89 26.37
CA PRO A 129 1.85 -6.34 26.20
C PRO A 129 1.17 -6.79 24.90
N ILE A 130 0.12 -6.09 24.47
CA ILE A 130 -0.59 -6.40 23.22
C ILE A 130 0.26 -6.10 21.99
N VAL A 131 1.08 -5.05 22.03
CA VAL A 131 1.99 -4.66 20.95
C VAL A 131 3.13 -5.67 20.83
N GLN A 132 3.71 -6.09 21.96
CA GLN A 132 4.73 -7.13 22.01
C GLN A 132 4.17 -8.49 21.52
N LEU A 133 2.93 -8.82 21.89
CA LEU A 133 2.24 -10.01 21.38
C LEU A 133 2.05 -9.93 19.86
N ALA A 134 1.64 -8.76 19.33
CA ALA A 134 1.50 -8.55 17.89
C ALA A 134 2.84 -8.66 17.15
N GLY A 135 3.92 -8.13 17.71
CA GLY A 135 5.25 -8.25 17.13
C GLY A 135 5.71 -9.71 17.03
N LYS A 136 5.47 -10.53 18.07
CA LYS A 136 5.77 -11.97 18.05
C LYS A 136 4.90 -12.70 17.03
N TYR A 137 3.61 -12.38 17.01
CA TYR A 137 2.65 -12.96 16.08
C TYR A 137 3.03 -12.71 14.61
N ILE A 138 3.54 -11.53 14.26
CA ILE A 138 4.05 -11.24 12.90
C ILE A 138 5.20 -12.20 12.53
N VAL A 139 6.16 -12.41 13.44
CA VAL A 139 7.26 -13.36 13.21
C VAL A 139 6.70 -14.78 13.02
N ASP A 140 5.76 -15.20 13.85
CA ASP A 140 5.12 -16.52 13.73
C ASP A 140 4.42 -16.70 12.38
N VAL A 141 3.74 -15.68 11.86
CA VAL A 141 3.12 -15.71 10.52
C VAL A 141 4.17 -15.91 9.43
N ILE A 142 5.30 -15.18 9.50
CA ILE A 142 6.40 -15.31 8.52
C ILE A 142 6.99 -16.73 8.57
N GLU A 143 7.33 -17.22 9.77
CA GLU A 143 7.97 -18.53 9.94
C GLU A 143 7.02 -19.68 9.57
N ASN A 144 5.72 -19.56 9.86
CA ASN A 144 4.74 -20.56 9.44
C ASN A 144 4.51 -20.56 7.92
N TRP A 145 4.57 -19.40 7.27
CA TRP A 145 4.52 -19.33 5.81
C TRP A 145 5.74 -20.00 5.17
N LYS A 146 6.95 -19.75 5.68
CA LYS A 146 8.20 -20.34 5.17
C LYS A 146 8.16 -21.87 5.09
N LYS A 147 7.53 -22.53 6.07
CA LYS A 147 7.38 -24.00 6.11
C LYS A 147 6.69 -24.59 4.88
N ASN A 148 5.86 -23.79 4.18
CA ASN A 148 5.09 -24.21 3.02
C ASN A 148 5.51 -23.48 1.73
N ALA A 149 6.56 -22.66 1.77
CA ALA A 149 6.97 -21.78 0.67
C ALA A 149 8.01 -22.43 -0.27
N GLY A 150 8.12 -23.76 -0.27
CA GLY A 150 9.04 -24.52 -1.12
C GLY A 150 10.47 -24.62 -0.58
N THR A 151 11.31 -25.37 -1.29
CA THR A 151 12.67 -25.73 -0.84
C THR A 151 13.65 -24.56 -0.81
N GLU A 152 13.41 -23.49 -1.60
CA GLU A 152 14.22 -22.28 -1.52
C GLU A 152 14.05 -21.55 -0.18
N ALA A 153 12.86 -21.63 0.45
CA ALA A 153 12.62 -21.03 1.76
C ALA A 153 13.38 -21.72 2.91
N GLU A 154 13.75 -22.99 2.74
CA GLU A 154 14.57 -23.74 3.71
C GLU A 154 16.01 -23.19 3.85
N LYS A 155 16.46 -22.44 2.84
CA LYS A 155 17.77 -21.76 2.82
C LYS A 155 17.76 -20.43 3.59
N CYS A 156 16.58 -19.99 4.03
CA CYS A 156 16.42 -18.80 4.84
C CYS A 156 16.70 -19.09 6.31
N GLU A 157 17.31 -18.13 6.98
CA GLU A 157 17.43 -18.09 8.43
C GLU A 157 16.06 -18.01 9.10
N THR A 158 15.99 -18.56 10.32
CA THR A 158 14.83 -18.45 11.20
C THR A 158 14.84 -17.09 11.88
N PHE A 159 13.76 -16.33 11.76
CA PHE A 159 13.64 -15.06 12.45
C PHE A 159 13.18 -15.24 13.90
N THR A 160 13.71 -14.39 14.76
CA THR A 160 13.20 -14.15 16.10
C THR A 160 12.90 -12.66 16.26
N LEU A 161 11.89 -12.32 17.07
CA LEU A 161 11.60 -10.91 17.35
C LEU A 161 12.77 -10.31 18.16
N SER A 162 13.41 -9.28 17.62
CA SER A 162 14.43 -8.52 18.34
C SER A 162 13.81 -7.34 19.08
N LYS A 163 13.01 -6.52 18.38
CA LYS A 163 12.35 -5.34 18.97
C LYS A 163 11.12 -4.92 18.17
N VAL A 164 10.10 -4.40 18.84
CA VAL A 164 9.05 -3.59 18.22
C VAL A 164 9.56 -2.14 18.06
N ILE A 165 9.57 -1.63 16.84
CA ILE A 165 10.09 -0.29 16.54
C ILE A 165 8.98 0.77 16.37
N THR A 166 7.80 0.36 15.96
CA THR A 166 6.66 1.26 15.71
C THR A 166 5.36 0.58 16.08
N ALA A 167 4.45 1.29 16.73
CA ALA A 167 3.10 0.82 17.00
C ALA A 167 2.09 1.97 16.85
N LEU A 168 1.10 1.78 15.99
CA LEU A 168 0.08 2.78 15.69
C LEU A 168 -1.32 2.15 15.80
N ALA A 169 -2.18 2.69 16.66
CA ALA A 169 -3.57 2.30 16.79
C ALA A 169 -4.44 3.00 15.75
N PHE A 170 -5.25 2.22 15.03
CA PHE A 170 -6.31 2.70 14.14
C PHE A 170 -7.66 2.34 14.75
N THR A 171 -8.09 3.16 15.72
CA THR A 171 -9.23 2.87 16.62
C THR A 171 -10.57 2.77 15.90
N THR A 172 -10.73 3.46 14.77
CA THR A 172 -11.96 3.38 13.95
C THR A 172 -12.11 2.05 13.22
N GLU A 173 -11.02 1.29 13.06
CA GLU A 173 -10.95 0.09 12.21
C GLU A 173 -10.53 -1.18 12.98
N ASN A 174 -10.37 -1.06 14.31
CA ASN A 174 -9.97 -2.13 15.23
C ASN A 174 -8.72 -2.92 14.80
N TYR A 175 -7.71 -2.21 14.27
CA TYR A 175 -6.39 -2.78 14.01
C TYR A 175 -5.28 -1.88 14.52
N MET A 176 -4.11 -2.47 14.72
CA MET A 176 -2.86 -1.76 14.97
C MET A 176 -1.88 -2.02 13.84
N TYR A 177 -1.04 -1.03 13.56
CA TYR A 177 0.05 -1.16 12.62
C TYR A 177 1.35 -1.29 13.41
N VAL A 178 2.05 -2.39 13.20
CA VAL A 178 3.22 -2.76 14.01
C VAL A 178 4.43 -2.93 13.10
N GLY A 179 5.49 -2.18 13.41
CA GLY A 179 6.81 -2.33 12.82
C GLY A 179 7.72 -3.11 13.77
N ILE A 180 8.43 -4.12 13.25
CA ILE A 180 9.34 -4.97 14.01
C ILE A 180 10.72 -5.05 13.37
N LYS A 181 11.73 -5.22 14.22
CA LYS A 181 13.07 -5.64 13.86
C LYS A 181 13.29 -7.08 14.32
N THR A 182 13.87 -7.92 13.46
CA THR A 182 14.15 -9.33 13.76
C THR A 182 15.65 -9.60 14.00
N SER A 183 15.97 -10.81 14.48
CA SER A 183 17.30 -11.42 14.40
C SER A 183 17.20 -12.74 13.60
N PRO A 184 17.96 -12.94 12.51
CA PRO A 184 18.88 -11.97 11.89
C PRO A 184 18.14 -10.71 11.41
N GLU A 185 18.90 -9.64 11.19
CA GLU A 185 18.34 -8.32 10.94
C GLU A 185 17.50 -8.28 9.66
N ALA A 186 16.22 -8.02 9.84
CA ALA A 186 15.27 -7.60 8.83
C ALA A 186 14.21 -6.73 9.51
N ILE A 187 13.58 -5.83 8.75
CA ILE A 187 12.57 -4.92 9.29
C ILE A 187 11.26 -5.15 8.54
N PHE A 188 10.24 -5.53 9.29
CA PHE A 188 8.91 -5.79 8.77
C PHE A 188 7.89 -4.83 9.35
N GLU A 189 6.84 -4.52 8.60
CA GLU A 189 5.65 -3.83 9.09
C GLU A 189 4.39 -4.56 8.64
N ALA A 190 3.36 -4.55 9.49
CA ALA A 190 2.09 -5.17 9.15
C ALA A 190 0.92 -4.53 9.91
N PRO A 191 -0.27 -4.44 9.29
CA PRO A 191 -1.51 -4.29 10.03
C PRO A 191 -1.86 -5.60 10.74
N VAL A 192 -2.20 -5.52 12.02
CA VAL A 192 -2.66 -6.62 12.86
C VAL A 192 -4.04 -6.26 13.41
N VAL A 193 -5.05 -7.01 12.99
CA VAL A 193 -6.41 -6.87 13.51
C VAL A 193 -6.47 -7.48 14.90
N VAL A 194 -7.10 -6.78 15.85
CA VAL A 194 -7.28 -7.27 17.22
C VAL A 194 -8.77 -7.55 17.43
N LYS A 195 -9.11 -8.82 17.60
CA LYS A 195 -10.47 -9.30 17.94
C LYS A 195 -10.53 -9.81 19.38
N GLY A 196 -11.73 -10.04 19.87
CA GLY A 196 -11.96 -10.59 21.21
C GLY A 196 -11.92 -9.54 22.31
N ASN A 197 -11.78 -10.01 23.55
CA ASN A 197 -11.74 -9.14 24.74
C ASN A 197 -10.30 -8.78 25.11
N LYS A 198 -10.13 -7.81 26.02
CA LYS A 198 -8.82 -7.34 26.47
C LYS A 198 -7.98 -8.43 27.16
N THR A 199 -8.60 -9.47 27.70
CA THR A 199 -7.92 -10.55 28.44
C THR A 199 -7.46 -11.70 27.55
N HIS A 200 -8.15 -11.94 26.42
CA HIS A 200 -7.85 -12.95 25.42
C HIS A 200 -7.98 -12.35 24.01
N PRO A 201 -7.06 -11.44 23.63
CA PRO A 201 -7.05 -10.86 22.30
C PRO A 201 -6.71 -11.94 21.27
N GLN A 202 -7.49 -12.00 20.20
CA GLN A 202 -7.18 -12.77 19.00
C GLN A 202 -6.55 -11.84 17.96
N LEU A 203 -5.39 -12.23 17.46
CA LEU A 203 -4.65 -11.47 16.47
C LEU A 203 -4.83 -12.08 15.10
N GLU A 204 -5.03 -11.23 14.09
CA GLU A 204 -5.15 -11.67 12.70
C GLU A 204 -4.32 -10.75 11.78
N THR A 205 -3.49 -11.37 10.96
CA THR A 205 -2.81 -10.75 9.82
C THR A 205 -2.58 -11.78 8.72
N SER A 206 -2.31 -11.33 7.49
CA SER A 206 -1.98 -12.20 6.36
C SER A 206 -0.54 -11.98 5.96
N ILE A 207 0.13 -13.02 5.46
CA ILE A 207 1.48 -12.92 4.90
C ILE A 207 1.59 -11.87 3.78
N ASP A 208 0.50 -11.65 3.03
CA ASP A 208 0.42 -10.66 1.96
C ASP A 208 0.39 -9.21 2.48
N HIS A 209 0.04 -9.04 3.76
CA HIS A 209 0.00 -7.74 4.42
C HIS A 209 1.29 -7.40 5.17
N ILE A 210 2.19 -8.38 5.36
CA ILE A 210 3.48 -8.19 6.01
C ILE A 210 4.49 -7.72 4.97
N LEU A 211 4.96 -6.48 5.12
CA LEU A 211 5.91 -5.84 4.22
C LEU A 211 7.30 -5.82 4.84
N ARG A 212 8.31 -6.21 4.07
CA ARG A 212 9.70 -5.92 4.40
C ARG A 212 10.07 -4.52 3.90
N ILE A 213 10.59 -3.69 4.80
CA ILE A 213 10.83 -2.26 4.54
C ILE A 213 12.31 -1.88 4.52
N ASP A 214 13.20 -2.74 5.02
CA ASP A 214 14.64 -2.60 4.83
C ASP A 214 15.08 -3.12 3.45
N PHE A 215 16.27 -2.70 3.02
CA PHE A 215 16.91 -3.29 1.84
C PHE A 215 17.22 -4.76 2.10
N TYR A 216 16.82 -5.62 1.17
CA TYR A 216 17.00 -7.07 1.35
C TYR A 216 18.47 -7.49 1.31
N GLY A 217 19.40 -6.63 0.88
CA GLY A 217 20.79 -7.00 0.66
C GLY A 217 20.98 -8.00 -0.49
N LYS A 218 22.15 -8.63 -0.57
CA LYS A 218 22.43 -9.70 -1.55
C LYS A 218 21.85 -11.03 -1.06
N GLN A 219 20.59 -11.29 -1.36
CA GLN A 219 19.95 -12.61 -1.13
C GLN A 219 20.34 -13.57 -2.28
N THR A 220 21.44 -14.30 -2.13
CA THR A 220 21.98 -15.20 -3.19
C THR A 220 21.38 -16.60 -3.18
N CYS A 221 20.71 -17.01 -2.11
CA CYS A 221 20.20 -18.37 -1.93
C CYS A 221 18.88 -18.66 -2.67
N THR A 222 18.18 -17.62 -3.13
CA THR A 222 16.89 -17.72 -3.82
C THR A 222 16.83 -16.76 -5.00
N HIS A 223 16.14 -17.16 -6.07
CA HIS A 223 15.80 -16.27 -7.18
C HIS A 223 14.33 -15.83 -7.14
N GLU A 224 13.51 -16.49 -6.34
CA GLU A 224 12.09 -16.20 -6.17
C GLU A 224 11.84 -14.91 -5.38
N LEU A 225 11.10 -13.98 -5.99
CA LEU A 225 10.83 -12.67 -5.40
C LEU A 225 10.05 -12.76 -4.08
N GLU A 226 9.09 -13.67 -3.98
CA GLU A 226 8.27 -13.82 -2.76
C GLU A 226 9.08 -14.33 -1.58
N ILE A 227 10.07 -15.19 -1.84
CA ILE A 227 11.00 -15.67 -0.82
C ILE A 227 11.98 -14.55 -0.45
N LYS A 228 12.56 -13.85 -1.42
CA LYS A 228 13.50 -12.72 -1.17
C LYS A 228 12.93 -11.67 -0.22
N LYS A 229 11.64 -11.34 -0.35
CA LYS A 229 10.94 -10.37 0.53
C LYS A 229 10.93 -10.81 2.00
N ARG A 230 11.10 -12.09 2.31
CA ARG A 230 10.89 -12.69 3.64
C ARG A 230 12.04 -13.58 4.07
N CYS A 231 13.21 -13.40 3.46
CA CYS A 231 14.37 -14.26 3.65
C CYS A 231 15.60 -13.44 4.00
N VAL A 232 16.38 -13.97 4.94
CA VAL A 232 17.80 -13.68 5.05
C VAL A 232 18.49 -15.02 4.80
N CYS A 233 19.33 -15.10 3.77
CA CYS A 233 20.06 -16.33 3.46
C CYS A 233 21.01 -16.72 4.60
N LYS A 234 21.07 -18.02 4.89
CA LYS A 234 22.10 -18.66 5.71
C LYS A 234 23.50 -18.46 5.13
#